data_AF-A0A665VJM1-F1
#
_entry.id   AF-A0A665VJM1-F1
#
_cell.length_a   1.000
_cell.length_b   1.000
_cell.length_c   1.000
_cell.angle_alpha   90.00
_cell.angle_beta   90.00
_cell.angle_gamma   90.00
#
_symmetry.space_group_name_H-M   'P 1'
#
loop_
_entity.id
_entity.type
_entity.pdbx_description
1 polymer ?
#
loop_
_entity_poly.entity_id
_entity_poly.type
_entity_poly.pdbx_seq_one_letter_code
_entity_poly.pdbx_strand_id
1 'polypeptide(L)'
;MEEILRFFWPLRPIEGQVLLFITPSVEGFRQLNVFLLPLTVHHERVGTQQGRSVYIRTSSKCQLIEGEIYTVCCPEAESILPKRARLPWSSEGNYSPIFELQLREDLVEASITVQDHTKADVWKRRIELPGPGPSQPQVKPKTPPAGPQRTEKNLIYILTNLKDDEFQDFNLILFKKMLDDAPAKAKQLLEANREETVEVMVFIYGLRGAEKVMEQLLNDIKRSDLVKKLINIDSQAEGYSPAPMKGMRVIMGSKSFNPEVKLESTKVSYRFRCPGPGVFQCSWTGLVFVVDQEVELLYRTVQWDESLLQSAGKMAAGPLFEIQCPQNAVHQLHLPHCQIKEALPTEDRLLSVVHISDDGMSLLEPLEITNTHVIVTVPHLSALGLVLAAGEMLQSIWNFFRAIRGQLLLFLRSLDGDNRILDVFLLPSNIPVSEVAAQQVDAVYIKISSDCKLIIGKNYSLHCDTITFHIQPKSAEFWSNYGPNYFATFEVFLRTAKPEQVALTVKDHVKKEVWQRFVPLPAPKVKIPVPADDSRSPMEKLFDTRPEFVERASEDDLNQLLDKIYKCGIITRAEMSSLRTKKRDDKARDMIDIIHMKGIDACSGLIVALRQVDPLFSRELGL
;
A
#
# COMPACT_ATOMS: atom_id res chain seq x y z
N MET A 1 -13.40 -15.60 -31.08
CA MET A 1 -11.98 -15.22 -30.85
C MET A 1 -11.69 -14.94 -29.38
N GLU A 2 -12.62 -14.40 -28.61
CA GLU A 2 -12.41 -14.02 -27.19
C GLU A 2 -11.90 -15.16 -26.29
N GLU A 3 -12.32 -16.41 -26.53
CA GLU A 3 -11.86 -17.57 -25.75
C GLU A 3 -10.34 -17.85 -25.86
N ILE A 4 -9.70 -17.48 -26.98
CA ILE A 4 -8.28 -17.77 -27.23
C ILE A 4 -7.36 -16.81 -26.45
N LEU A 5 -7.82 -15.59 -26.17
CA LEU A 5 -7.05 -14.58 -25.43
C LEU A 5 -6.78 -15.00 -23.97
N ARG A 6 -7.62 -15.87 -23.39
CA ARG A 6 -7.44 -16.37 -22.01
C ARG A 6 -6.23 -17.30 -21.83
N PHE A 7 -5.68 -17.89 -22.90
CA PHE A 7 -4.57 -18.85 -22.78
C PHE A 7 -3.17 -18.21 -22.66
N PHE A 8 -3.02 -16.92 -22.97
CA PHE A 8 -1.72 -16.23 -23.03
C PHE A 8 -1.41 -15.32 -21.84
N TRP A 9 -2.25 -15.31 -20.80
CA TRP A 9 -2.14 -14.39 -19.65
C TRP A 9 -1.17 -14.79 -18.50
N PRO A 10 -0.84 -16.06 -18.21
CA PRO A 10 -0.12 -16.39 -16.97
C PRO A 10 1.37 -15.96 -17.02
N LEU A 11 2.03 -15.99 -15.85
CA LEU A 11 3.46 -15.74 -15.65
C LEU A 11 3.94 -14.26 -15.63
N ARG A 12 3.07 -13.32 -15.26
CA ARG A 12 3.51 -12.04 -14.66
C ARG A 12 3.28 -12.03 -13.15
N PRO A 13 4.25 -11.56 -12.33
CA PRO A 13 3.99 -11.19 -10.95
C PRO A 13 3.03 -9.99 -10.87
N ILE A 14 2.14 -10.02 -9.88
CA ILE A 14 1.18 -8.95 -9.53
C ILE A 14 1.50 -8.40 -8.13
N GLU A 15 1.18 -7.13 -7.89
CA GLU A 15 1.18 -6.58 -6.53
C GLU A 15 0.09 -7.27 -5.69
N GLY A 16 0.52 -7.98 -4.65
CA GLY A 16 -0.32 -8.83 -3.81
C GLY A 16 -0.35 -8.42 -2.35
N GLN A 17 -1.25 -9.06 -1.62
CA GLN A 17 -1.44 -8.89 -0.18
C GLN A 17 -1.78 -10.22 0.50
N VAL A 18 -1.23 -10.40 1.71
CA VAL A 18 -1.59 -11.45 2.65
C VAL A 18 -2.58 -10.88 3.67
N LEU A 19 -3.87 -11.22 3.55
CA LEU A 19 -4.87 -10.86 4.56
C LEU A 19 -5.08 -12.01 5.54
N LEU A 20 -5.24 -11.65 6.81
CA LEU A 20 -5.33 -12.57 7.94
C LEU A 20 -6.60 -12.29 8.74
N PHE A 21 -7.48 -13.28 8.82
CA PHE A 21 -8.72 -13.22 9.58
C PHE A 21 -8.76 -14.36 10.58
N ILE A 22 -8.87 -14.07 11.88
CA ILE A 22 -8.93 -15.11 12.92
C ILE A 22 -10.35 -15.26 13.45
N THR A 23 -10.88 -16.47 13.33
CA THR A 23 -12.14 -16.86 13.97
C THR A 23 -11.92 -16.90 15.48
N PRO A 24 -12.90 -16.42 16.28
CA PRO A 24 -12.98 -16.74 17.70
C PRO A 24 -12.92 -18.26 17.96
N SER A 25 -12.43 -18.66 19.14
CA SER A 25 -12.22 -20.05 19.57
C SER A 25 -13.38 -21.04 19.31
N VAL A 26 -13.10 -22.00 18.43
CA VAL A 26 -13.91 -23.18 18.17
C VAL A 26 -13.27 -24.37 18.89
N GLU A 27 -13.91 -24.84 19.96
CA GLU A 27 -13.56 -26.10 20.66
C GLU A 27 -12.11 -26.13 21.22
N GLY A 28 -11.62 -24.99 21.72
CA GLY A 28 -10.26 -24.85 22.27
C GLY A 28 -9.18 -24.53 21.22
N PHE A 29 -9.59 -24.37 19.96
CA PHE A 29 -8.72 -24.01 18.85
C PHE A 29 -9.23 -22.78 18.11
N ARG A 30 -8.32 -22.05 17.47
CA ARG A 30 -8.63 -20.82 16.75
C ARG A 30 -8.25 -21.01 15.29
N GLN A 31 -9.25 -20.91 14.41
CA GLN A 31 -9.00 -20.97 12.98
C GLN A 31 -8.48 -19.62 12.48
N LEU A 32 -7.26 -19.59 11.99
CA LEU A 32 -6.69 -18.45 11.28
C LEU A 32 -6.78 -18.70 9.77
N ASN A 33 -7.55 -17.84 9.10
CA ASN A 33 -7.76 -17.85 7.66
C ASN A 33 -6.76 -16.92 6.96
N VAL A 34 -6.00 -17.47 6.02
CA VAL A 34 -4.97 -16.78 5.24
C VAL A 34 -5.43 -16.65 3.79
N PHE A 35 -5.47 -15.41 3.30
CA PHE A 35 -5.83 -15.06 1.93
C PHE A 35 -4.60 -14.49 1.23
N LEU A 36 -4.33 -14.97 0.01
CA LEU A 36 -3.39 -14.33 -0.91
C LEU A 36 -4.23 -13.71 -2.02
N LEU A 37 -4.25 -12.38 -2.14
CA LEU A 37 -5.13 -11.65 -3.06
C LEU A 37 -4.37 -10.53 -3.78
N PRO A 38 -4.83 -10.07 -4.95
CA PRO A 38 -4.33 -8.83 -5.57
C PRO A 38 -4.53 -7.63 -4.64
N LEU A 39 -3.60 -6.66 -4.64
CA LEU A 39 -3.65 -5.48 -3.77
C LEU A 39 -4.89 -4.58 -4.02
N THR A 40 -5.51 -4.72 -5.19
CA THR A 40 -6.75 -4.05 -5.62
C THR A 40 -8.00 -4.47 -4.85
N VAL A 41 -7.99 -5.62 -4.15
CA VAL A 41 -9.15 -6.09 -3.37
C VAL A 41 -9.18 -5.36 -2.02
N HIS A 42 -10.16 -4.50 -1.77
CA HIS A 42 -10.26 -3.81 -0.46
C HIS A 42 -10.51 -4.82 0.68
N HIS A 43 -9.68 -4.77 1.73
CA HIS A 43 -9.71 -5.78 2.81
C HIS A 43 -11.07 -5.90 3.52
N GLU A 44 -11.81 -4.80 3.66
CA GLU A 44 -13.18 -4.83 4.22
C GLU A 44 -14.16 -5.64 3.37
N ARG A 45 -14.00 -5.68 2.03
CA ARG A 45 -14.84 -6.52 1.14
C ARG A 45 -14.63 -8.02 1.37
N VAL A 46 -13.44 -8.40 1.85
CA VAL A 46 -13.16 -9.77 2.30
C VAL A 46 -13.76 -9.98 3.68
N GLY A 47 -13.57 -9.02 4.58
CA GLY A 47 -14.04 -9.08 5.97
C GLY A 47 -15.55 -9.25 6.13
N THR A 48 -16.36 -8.56 5.33
CA THR A 48 -17.83 -8.74 5.32
C THR A 48 -18.29 -10.16 4.98
N GLN A 49 -17.40 -10.98 4.39
CA GLN A 49 -17.66 -12.39 4.05
C GLN A 49 -17.12 -13.37 5.11
N GLN A 50 -16.31 -12.91 6.08
CA GLN A 50 -15.70 -13.78 7.11
C GLN A 50 -16.51 -13.88 8.41
N GLY A 51 -17.76 -13.41 8.42
CA GLY A 51 -18.71 -13.57 9.54
C GLY A 51 -18.20 -12.93 10.84
N ARG A 52 -17.82 -13.76 11.82
CA ARG A 52 -17.32 -13.31 13.14
C ARG A 52 -15.79 -13.19 13.22
N SER A 53 -15.08 -13.39 12.11
CA SER A 53 -13.60 -13.40 12.10
C SER A 53 -13.02 -11.98 12.22
N VAL A 54 -12.03 -11.81 13.08
CA VAL A 54 -11.37 -10.51 13.30
C VAL A 54 -10.19 -10.35 12.33
N TYR A 55 -10.13 -9.22 11.62
CA TYR A 55 -8.98 -8.88 10.78
C TYR A 55 -7.75 -8.55 11.63
N ILE A 56 -6.60 -9.16 11.32
CA ILE A 56 -5.32 -8.88 11.99
C ILE A 56 -4.53 -7.89 11.14
N ARG A 57 -4.48 -6.61 11.55
CA ARG A 57 -3.68 -5.59 10.86
C ARG A 57 -2.19 -5.89 11.01
N THR A 58 -1.53 -6.10 9.87
CA THR A 58 -0.07 -6.23 9.74
C THR A 58 0.41 -5.67 8.39
N SER A 59 1.71 -5.66 8.15
CA SER A 59 2.34 -5.21 6.90
C SER A 59 2.16 -6.25 5.78
N SER A 60 0.95 -6.32 5.21
CA SER A 60 0.46 -7.40 4.33
C SER A 60 1.06 -7.54 2.93
N LYS A 61 1.79 -6.56 2.39
CA LYS A 61 2.21 -6.57 0.97
C LYS A 61 3.20 -7.68 0.60
N CYS A 62 3.03 -8.25 -0.60
CA CYS A 62 3.93 -9.22 -1.23
C CYS A 62 3.83 -9.17 -2.77
N GLN A 63 4.67 -9.93 -3.47
CA GLN A 63 4.46 -10.25 -4.89
C GLN A 63 3.78 -11.62 -5.00
N LEU A 64 2.82 -11.78 -5.93
CA LEU A 64 2.11 -13.04 -6.19
C LEU A 64 2.09 -13.35 -7.69
N ILE A 65 1.97 -14.62 -8.09
CA ILE A 65 1.92 -15.06 -9.50
C ILE A 65 0.67 -15.92 -9.71
N GLU A 66 -0.17 -15.53 -10.69
CA GLU A 66 -1.43 -16.21 -11.00
C GLU A 66 -1.19 -17.63 -11.53
N GLY A 67 -1.87 -18.62 -10.93
CA GLY A 67 -1.68 -20.04 -11.24
C GLY A 67 -0.47 -20.72 -10.58
N GLU A 68 0.37 -19.99 -9.84
CA GLU A 68 1.51 -20.55 -9.10
C GLU A 68 1.08 -21.28 -7.81
N ILE A 69 1.93 -22.17 -7.29
CA ILE A 69 1.69 -22.94 -6.06
C ILE A 69 2.45 -22.32 -4.88
N TYR A 70 1.71 -21.93 -3.85
CA TYR A 70 2.22 -21.42 -2.58
C TYR A 70 2.09 -22.46 -1.46
N THR A 71 2.88 -22.27 -0.40
CA THR A 71 2.77 -22.99 0.89
C THR A 71 2.77 -22.01 2.05
N VAL A 72 2.23 -22.44 3.20
CA VAL A 72 2.28 -21.68 4.45
C VAL A 72 2.93 -22.52 5.55
N CYS A 73 3.87 -21.90 6.26
CA CYS A 73 4.54 -22.45 7.43
C CYS A 73 4.26 -21.56 8.65
N CYS A 74 3.67 -22.15 9.69
CA CYS A 74 3.50 -21.56 11.01
C CYS A 74 3.91 -22.62 12.05
N PRO A 75 5.06 -22.50 12.72
CA PRO A 75 5.52 -23.48 13.71
C PRO A 75 4.58 -23.67 14.90
N GLU A 76 3.74 -22.67 15.18
CA GLU A 76 2.78 -22.66 16.28
C GLU A 76 1.40 -23.26 15.91
N ALA A 77 1.20 -23.66 14.65
CA ALA A 77 -0.05 -24.26 14.17
C ALA A 77 -0.03 -25.80 14.26
N GLU A 78 -1.10 -26.40 14.76
CA GLU A 78 -1.25 -27.86 14.86
C GLU A 78 -1.63 -28.49 13.52
N SER A 79 -2.41 -27.78 12.72
CA SER A 79 -2.76 -28.18 11.37
C SER A 79 -2.76 -26.99 10.40
N ILE A 80 -2.39 -27.25 9.16
CA ILE A 80 -2.38 -26.28 8.05
C ILE A 80 -2.99 -26.99 6.83
N LEU A 81 -4.12 -26.48 6.34
CA LEU A 81 -4.86 -27.07 5.22
C LEU A 81 -5.17 -26.03 4.13
N PRO A 82 -4.98 -26.34 2.84
CA PRO A 82 -4.19 -27.45 2.31
C PRO A 82 -2.68 -27.21 2.53
N LYS A 83 -1.85 -28.27 2.52
CA LYS A 83 -0.38 -28.11 2.70
C LYS A 83 0.31 -27.30 1.59
N ARG A 84 -0.34 -27.18 0.44
CA ARG A 84 0.05 -26.36 -0.72
C ARG A 84 -1.22 -25.99 -1.48
N ALA A 85 -1.31 -24.76 -1.96
CA ALA A 85 -2.45 -24.25 -2.72
C ALA A 85 -1.97 -23.58 -4.01
N ARG A 86 -2.71 -23.75 -5.10
CA ARG A 86 -2.52 -22.92 -6.30
C ARG A 86 -3.26 -21.60 -6.09
N LEU A 87 -2.62 -20.47 -6.38
CA LEU A 87 -3.30 -19.17 -6.42
C LEU A 87 -4.39 -19.24 -7.50
N PRO A 88 -5.68 -19.10 -7.15
CA PRO A 88 -6.75 -19.22 -8.12
C PRO A 88 -6.71 -18.07 -9.12
N TRP A 89 -7.17 -18.33 -10.34
CA TRP A 89 -7.47 -17.28 -11.29
C TRP A 89 -8.58 -16.40 -10.72
N SER A 90 -8.44 -15.08 -10.87
CA SER A 90 -9.35 -14.14 -10.20
C SER A 90 -10.82 -14.36 -10.60
N SER A 91 -11.66 -14.59 -9.58
CA SER A 91 -13.12 -14.67 -9.70
C SER A 91 -13.74 -13.67 -8.74
N GLU A 92 -14.55 -12.77 -9.27
CA GLU A 92 -15.08 -11.66 -8.49
C GLU A 92 -16.21 -12.10 -7.54
N GLY A 93 -16.29 -11.43 -6.39
CA GLY A 93 -17.48 -11.44 -5.53
C GLY A 93 -17.47 -12.42 -4.36
N ASN A 94 -16.69 -13.51 -4.37
CA ASN A 94 -16.67 -14.49 -3.29
C ASN A 94 -15.23 -14.88 -2.90
N TYR A 95 -14.78 -14.49 -1.71
CA TYR A 95 -13.41 -14.65 -1.24
C TYR A 95 -13.30 -15.79 -0.21
N SER A 96 -12.81 -16.94 -0.67
CA SER A 96 -12.47 -18.10 0.18
C SER A 96 -11.01 -18.02 0.67
N PRO A 97 -10.70 -18.49 1.90
CA PRO A 97 -9.32 -18.59 2.36
C PRO A 97 -8.53 -19.59 1.52
N ILE A 98 -7.25 -19.28 1.30
CA ILE A 98 -6.33 -20.15 0.54
C ILE A 98 -5.63 -21.13 1.47
N PHE A 99 -5.41 -20.74 2.73
CA PHE A 99 -4.98 -21.64 3.81
C PHE A 99 -5.79 -21.40 5.08
N GLU A 100 -6.13 -22.49 5.76
CA GLU A 100 -6.75 -22.53 7.08
C GLU A 100 -5.73 -23.12 8.06
N LEU A 101 -5.40 -22.37 9.12
CA LEU A 101 -4.44 -22.76 10.15
C LEU A 101 -5.18 -22.97 11.47
N GLN A 102 -4.92 -24.09 12.14
CA GLN A 102 -5.46 -24.39 13.46
C GLN A 102 -4.43 -24.01 14.53
N LEU A 103 -4.73 -22.96 15.28
CA LEU A 103 -3.91 -22.45 16.39
C LEU A 103 -4.51 -22.84 17.74
N ARG A 104 -3.70 -22.94 18.79
CA ARG A 104 -4.18 -23.17 20.16
C ARG A 104 -4.82 -21.91 20.73
N GLU A 105 -5.81 -22.06 21.62
CA GLU A 105 -6.53 -20.93 22.22
C GLU A 105 -5.65 -20.02 23.09
N ASP A 106 -4.66 -20.57 23.80
CA ASP A 106 -3.69 -19.84 24.64
C ASP A 106 -2.63 -19.07 23.84
N LEU A 107 -2.61 -19.22 22.51
CA LEU A 107 -1.59 -18.62 21.67
C LEU A 107 -1.82 -17.10 21.52
N VAL A 108 -0.87 -16.32 22.06
CA VAL A 108 -0.85 -14.85 21.95
C VAL A 108 -0.07 -14.37 20.72
N GLU A 109 0.91 -15.15 20.24
CA GLU A 109 1.75 -14.81 19.08
C GLU A 109 1.92 -15.99 18.11
N ALA A 110 1.95 -15.71 16.80
CA ALA A 110 2.24 -16.69 15.75
C ALA A 110 3.27 -16.17 14.75
N SER A 111 4.11 -17.07 14.19
CA SER A 111 5.18 -16.77 13.24
C SER A 111 4.85 -17.37 11.87
N ILE A 112 4.24 -16.58 10.98
CA ILE A 112 3.70 -17.06 9.71
C ILE A 112 4.66 -16.73 8.57
N THR A 113 4.93 -17.71 7.71
CA THR A 113 5.70 -17.58 6.47
C THR A 113 4.88 -18.12 5.30
N VAL A 114 4.68 -17.31 4.26
CA VAL A 114 4.19 -17.74 2.93
C VAL A 114 5.42 -17.97 2.05
N GLN A 115 5.50 -19.12 1.39
CA GLN A 115 6.58 -19.47 0.48
C GLN A 115 6.06 -19.85 -0.92
N ASP A 116 6.86 -19.58 -1.94
CA ASP A 116 6.59 -19.96 -3.33
C ASP A 116 6.93 -21.44 -3.63
N HIS A 117 6.87 -21.82 -4.91
CA HIS A 117 7.23 -23.17 -5.34
C HIS A 117 8.74 -23.50 -5.21
N THR A 118 9.61 -22.48 -5.11
CA THR A 118 11.06 -22.61 -4.87
C THR A 118 11.41 -22.72 -3.38
N LYS A 119 10.45 -22.41 -2.50
CA LYS A 119 10.57 -22.20 -1.05
C LYS A 119 11.23 -20.88 -0.64
N ALA A 120 11.24 -19.86 -1.51
CA ALA A 120 11.61 -18.51 -1.11
C ALA A 120 10.55 -17.89 -0.18
N ASP A 121 10.97 -17.13 0.83
CA ASP A 121 10.08 -16.45 1.79
C ASP A 121 9.42 -15.22 1.13
N VAL A 122 8.31 -15.43 0.41
CA VAL A 122 7.53 -14.38 -0.28
C VAL A 122 6.90 -13.38 0.70
N TRP A 123 6.46 -13.87 1.86
CA TRP A 123 5.97 -13.02 2.96
C TRP A 123 6.22 -13.69 4.30
N LYS A 124 6.58 -12.93 5.32
CA LYS A 124 6.94 -13.48 6.64
C LYS A 124 6.75 -12.46 7.75
N ARG A 125 5.90 -12.74 8.74
CA ARG A 125 5.64 -11.86 9.89
C ARG A 125 5.40 -12.64 11.18
N ARG A 126 5.72 -12.00 12.29
CA ARG A 126 5.23 -12.29 13.64
C ARG A 126 3.98 -11.44 13.87
N ILE A 127 2.91 -12.04 14.37
CA ILE A 127 1.64 -11.36 14.68
C ILE A 127 1.23 -11.59 16.13
N GLU A 128 0.52 -10.63 16.71
CA GLU A 128 -0.17 -10.75 18.01
C GLU A 128 -1.66 -11.04 17.76
N LEU A 129 -2.26 -11.91 18.59
CA LEU A 129 -3.60 -12.48 18.37
C LEU A 129 -4.64 -11.97 19.41
N PRO A 130 -5.88 -11.64 19.02
CA PRO A 130 -6.94 -11.14 19.93
C PRO A 130 -7.50 -12.25 20.86
N GLY A 131 -8.54 -11.97 21.67
CA GLY A 131 -9.15 -12.96 22.58
C GLY A 131 -10.10 -14.00 21.95
N PRO A 132 -10.60 -15.00 22.72
CA PRO A 132 -11.48 -16.09 22.27
C PRO A 132 -13.00 -15.80 22.37
N GLY A 133 -13.83 -16.70 21.78
CA GLY A 133 -15.31 -16.67 21.71
C GLY A 133 -15.86 -17.82 20.81
N PRO A 134 -17.14 -18.22 20.85
CA PRO A 134 -17.57 -19.65 20.70
C PRO A 134 -17.77 -20.31 19.30
N SER A 135 -18.09 -21.63 19.32
CA SER A 135 -17.72 -22.74 18.39
C SER A 135 -18.74 -23.37 17.39
N GLN A 136 -18.28 -24.01 16.27
CA GLN A 136 -18.59 -25.43 15.77
C GLN A 136 -17.99 -25.79 14.33
N PRO A 137 -17.90 -27.09 13.84
CA PRO A 137 -16.83 -27.59 12.90
C PRO A 137 -17.16 -28.28 11.50
N GLN A 138 -16.14 -28.84 10.75
CA GLN A 138 -16.15 -29.47 9.36
C GLN A 138 -15.10 -30.65 9.08
N VAL A 139 -14.92 -31.18 7.82
CA VAL A 139 -14.04 -32.37 7.41
C VAL A 139 -13.40 -32.30 5.95
N LYS A 140 -12.09 -32.67 5.64
CA LYS A 140 -11.30 -32.38 4.34
C LYS A 140 -10.29 -33.51 3.70
N PRO A 141 -9.12 -33.36 2.95
CA PRO A 141 -8.69 -34.17 1.70
C PRO A 141 -7.21 -34.81 1.51
N LYS A 142 -6.77 -35.41 0.33
CA LYS A 142 -5.41 -36.13 0.04
C LYS A 142 -4.74 -36.20 -1.43
N THR A 143 -3.35 -36.08 -1.67
CA THR A 143 -2.54 -36.18 -3.01
C THR A 143 -0.91 -36.22 -3.02
N PRO A 144 -0.09 -36.52 -4.14
CA PRO A 144 1.41 -36.91 -4.20
C PRO A 144 2.58 -36.19 -5.12
N PRO A 145 3.50 -36.77 -6.03
CA PRO A 145 5.04 -36.61 -6.12
C PRO A 145 5.86 -36.21 -7.49
N ALA A 146 7.20 -36.50 -7.72
CA ALA A 146 8.19 -35.95 -8.80
C ALA A 146 9.50 -36.78 -9.30
N GLY A 147 10.47 -36.28 -10.18
CA GLY A 147 11.70 -36.99 -10.81
C GLY A 147 12.95 -36.21 -11.53
N PRO A 148 14.02 -36.85 -12.20
CA PRO A 148 15.44 -36.30 -12.55
C PRO A 148 16.24 -36.64 -13.93
N GLN A 149 17.51 -36.09 -14.26
CA GLN A 149 18.38 -36.26 -15.55
C GLN A 149 20.01 -36.12 -15.50
N ARG A 150 20.86 -36.32 -16.60
CA ARG A 150 22.39 -35.99 -16.77
C ARG A 150 23.17 -36.15 -18.17
N THR A 151 24.09 -35.23 -18.66
CA THR A 151 25.50 -35.43 -19.29
C THR A 151 26.07 -34.30 -20.27
N GLU A 152 27.22 -33.63 -20.00
CA GLU A 152 27.66 -32.39 -20.75
C GLU A 152 29.13 -32.17 -21.29
N LYS A 153 30.21 -32.74 -20.71
CA LYS A 153 31.51 -32.01 -20.55
C LYS A 153 32.39 -31.47 -21.73
N ASN A 154 32.33 -31.96 -22.97
CA ASN A 154 33.44 -31.67 -23.93
C ASN A 154 33.46 -30.25 -24.53
N LEU A 155 32.29 -29.64 -24.77
CA LEU A 155 32.17 -28.36 -25.49
C LEU A 155 32.73 -27.17 -24.68
N ILE A 156 32.84 -27.33 -23.36
CA ILE A 156 33.27 -26.28 -22.40
C ILE A 156 34.67 -25.78 -22.74
N TYR A 157 35.56 -26.71 -23.13
CA TYR A 157 36.96 -26.39 -23.47
C TYR A 157 37.10 -25.45 -24.67
N ILE A 158 36.13 -25.44 -25.60
CA ILE A 158 36.13 -24.52 -26.74
C ILE A 158 35.77 -23.11 -26.27
N LEU A 159 34.71 -22.97 -25.46
CA LEU A 159 34.24 -21.67 -24.97
C LEU A 159 35.23 -21.02 -23.99
N THR A 160 36.05 -21.80 -23.27
CA THR A 160 37.17 -21.26 -22.47
C THR A 160 38.31 -20.66 -23.29
N ASN A 161 38.29 -20.75 -24.62
CA ASN A 161 39.24 -20.10 -25.53
C ASN A 161 38.68 -18.83 -26.23
N LEU A 162 37.42 -18.47 -25.97
CA LEU A 162 36.86 -17.13 -26.25
C LEU A 162 37.22 -16.18 -25.09
N LYS A 163 37.45 -14.90 -25.38
CA LYS A 163 37.43 -13.84 -24.36
C LYS A 163 35.99 -13.57 -23.91
N ASP A 164 35.81 -12.81 -22.83
CA ASP A 164 34.50 -12.62 -22.20
C ASP A 164 33.52 -11.80 -23.06
N ASP A 165 34.02 -10.81 -23.80
CA ASP A 165 33.28 -10.04 -24.81
C ASP A 165 32.86 -10.90 -26.00
N GLU A 166 33.80 -11.66 -26.57
CA GLU A 166 33.56 -12.56 -27.70
C GLU A 166 32.60 -13.72 -27.33
N PHE A 167 32.61 -14.13 -26.05
CA PHE A 167 31.69 -15.11 -25.49
C PHE A 167 30.28 -14.54 -25.27
N GLN A 168 30.16 -13.26 -24.87
CA GLN A 168 28.87 -12.58 -24.85
C GLN A 168 28.27 -12.45 -26.26
N ASP A 169 29.07 -12.14 -27.28
CA ASP A 169 28.61 -12.15 -28.68
C ASP A 169 28.21 -13.56 -29.16
N PHE A 170 28.97 -14.60 -28.81
CA PHE A 170 28.59 -16.00 -29.10
C PHE A 170 27.22 -16.33 -28.50
N ASN A 171 27.03 -16.01 -27.22
CA ASN A 171 25.75 -16.19 -26.52
C ASN A 171 24.63 -15.35 -27.12
N LEU A 172 24.91 -14.14 -27.61
CA LEU A 172 23.92 -13.25 -28.22
C LEU A 172 23.46 -13.73 -29.61
N ILE A 173 24.33 -14.39 -30.40
CA ILE A 173 23.92 -15.00 -31.67
C ILE A 173 23.27 -16.38 -31.42
N LEU A 174 23.75 -17.17 -30.46
CA LEU A 174 23.07 -18.41 -30.02
C LEU A 174 21.65 -18.10 -29.53
N PHE A 175 21.49 -17.03 -28.72
CA PHE A 175 20.20 -16.50 -28.28
C PHE A 175 19.27 -16.19 -29.45
N LYS A 176 19.77 -15.55 -30.52
CA LYS A 176 18.99 -15.23 -31.73
C LYS A 176 18.64 -16.48 -32.55
N LYS A 177 19.55 -17.44 -32.71
CA LYS A 177 19.29 -18.70 -33.42
C LYS A 177 18.30 -19.60 -32.66
N MET A 178 18.37 -19.60 -31.33
CA MET A 178 17.41 -20.27 -30.46
C MET A 178 16.11 -19.48 -30.23
N LEU A 179 15.95 -18.27 -30.78
CA LEU A 179 14.78 -17.44 -30.53
C LEU A 179 13.51 -17.99 -31.20
N ASP A 180 13.67 -18.68 -32.33
CA ASP A 180 12.58 -19.33 -33.06
C ASP A 180 12.33 -20.76 -32.53
N ASP A 181 13.39 -21.54 -32.28
CA ASP A 181 13.31 -22.94 -31.81
C ASP A 181 12.92 -23.06 -30.31
N ALA A 182 13.47 -22.20 -29.44
CA ALA A 182 13.43 -22.37 -27.98
C ALA A 182 13.64 -21.07 -27.16
N PRO A 183 12.86 -20.00 -27.42
CA PRO A 183 13.12 -18.64 -26.88
C PRO A 183 13.17 -18.57 -25.34
N ALA A 184 12.42 -19.44 -24.65
CA ALA A 184 12.39 -19.46 -23.18
C ALA A 184 13.73 -19.87 -22.55
N LYS A 185 14.48 -20.80 -23.17
CA LYS A 185 15.83 -21.18 -22.72
C LYS A 185 16.92 -20.28 -23.30
N ALA A 186 16.71 -19.76 -24.50
CA ALA A 186 17.62 -18.80 -25.13
C ALA A 186 17.96 -17.65 -24.17
N LYS A 187 16.96 -17.12 -23.46
CA LYS A 187 17.10 -15.98 -22.55
C LYS A 187 18.10 -16.19 -21.40
N GLN A 188 18.44 -17.43 -21.05
CA GLN A 188 19.43 -17.75 -20.01
C GLN A 188 20.86 -17.43 -20.47
N LEU A 189 21.13 -17.48 -21.79
CA LEU A 189 22.46 -17.29 -22.38
C LEU A 189 23.05 -15.89 -22.19
N LEU A 190 22.21 -14.87 -22.01
CA LEU A 190 22.64 -13.48 -21.85
C LEU A 190 23.46 -13.25 -20.55
N GLU A 191 23.30 -14.10 -19.55
CA GLU A 191 24.07 -14.07 -18.29
C GLU A 191 24.79 -15.41 -17.99
N ALA A 192 24.55 -16.46 -18.80
CA ALA A 192 25.14 -17.78 -18.61
C ALA A 192 26.67 -17.79 -18.71
N ASN A 193 27.32 -18.51 -17.81
CA ASN A 193 28.74 -18.81 -17.92
C ASN A 193 29.03 -19.88 -19.01
N ARG A 194 30.32 -20.15 -19.26
CA ARG A 194 30.79 -21.03 -20.33
C ARG A 194 30.38 -22.50 -20.17
N GLU A 195 30.08 -22.96 -18.96
CA GLU A 195 29.57 -24.30 -18.69
C GLU A 195 28.05 -24.35 -18.88
N GLU A 196 27.33 -23.37 -18.34
CA GLU A 196 25.87 -23.21 -18.48
C GLU A 196 25.44 -23.04 -19.94
N THR A 197 26.22 -22.34 -20.76
CA THR A 197 25.99 -22.22 -22.21
C THR A 197 26.04 -23.59 -22.90
N VAL A 198 27.00 -24.44 -22.53
CA VAL A 198 27.09 -25.81 -23.05
C VAL A 198 25.92 -26.66 -22.60
N GLU A 199 25.54 -26.56 -21.33
CA GLU A 199 24.38 -27.28 -20.78
C GLU A 199 23.09 -26.90 -21.52
N VAL A 200 22.88 -25.61 -21.83
CA VAL A 200 21.79 -25.13 -22.67
C VAL A 200 21.90 -25.67 -24.12
N MET A 201 23.06 -25.58 -24.77
CA MET A 201 23.22 -26.07 -26.15
C MET A 201 22.98 -27.59 -26.28
N VAL A 202 23.52 -28.38 -25.36
CA VAL A 202 23.37 -29.85 -25.35
C VAL A 202 21.94 -30.26 -25.02
N PHE A 203 21.26 -29.54 -24.11
CA PHE A 203 19.86 -29.78 -23.79
C PHE A 203 18.94 -29.56 -25.00
N ILE A 204 19.23 -28.56 -25.84
CA ILE A 204 18.38 -28.16 -26.96
C ILE A 204 18.64 -28.99 -28.21
N TYR A 205 19.90 -29.09 -28.63
CA TYR A 205 20.27 -29.69 -29.92
C TYR A 205 20.82 -31.12 -29.80
N GLY A 206 21.02 -31.62 -28.57
CA GLY A 206 21.75 -32.86 -28.31
C GLY A 206 23.25 -32.71 -28.59
N LEU A 207 24.09 -33.57 -28.00
CA LEU A 207 25.56 -33.46 -28.09
C LEU A 207 26.09 -33.28 -29.53
N ARG A 208 25.65 -34.10 -30.49
CA ARG A 208 26.08 -34.01 -31.91
C ARG A 208 25.46 -32.83 -32.68
N GLY A 209 24.34 -32.27 -32.21
CA GLY A 209 23.76 -31.07 -32.78
C GLY A 209 24.46 -29.81 -32.26
N ALA A 210 24.74 -29.77 -30.96
CA ALA A 210 25.46 -28.68 -30.29
C ALA A 210 26.86 -28.43 -30.90
N GLU A 211 27.63 -29.49 -31.22
CA GLU A 211 28.91 -29.39 -31.93
C GLU A 211 28.77 -28.64 -33.27
N LYS A 212 27.76 -29.00 -34.06
CA LYS A 212 27.52 -28.43 -35.41
C LYS A 212 26.92 -27.02 -35.36
N VAL A 213 26.12 -26.72 -34.35
CA VAL A 213 25.59 -25.37 -34.09
C VAL A 213 26.72 -24.46 -33.59
N MET A 214 27.65 -24.96 -32.77
CA MET A 214 28.83 -24.21 -32.33
C MET A 214 29.76 -23.84 -33.50
N GLU A 215 30.00 -24.77 -34.44
CA GLU A 215 30.75 -24.50 -35.67
C GLU A 215 30.15 -23.35 -36.50
N GLN A 216 28.82 -23.30 -36.63
CA GLN A 216 28.13 -22.20 -37.32
C GLN A 216 28.21 -20.88 -36.54
N LEU A 217 27.99 -20.90 -35.23
CA LEU A 217 27.95 -19.67 -34.42
C LEU A 217 29.31 -19.00 -34.30
N LEU A 218 30.39 -19.78 -34.23
CA LEU A 218 31.74 -19.25 -34.29
C LEU A 218 32.00 -18.52 -35.63
N ASN A 219 31.36 -18.94 -36.74
CA ASN A 219 31.42 -18.23 -38.04
C ASN A 219 30.62 -16.93 -37.97
N ASP A 220 29.41 -16.97 -37.41
CA ASP A 220 28.53 -15.80 -37.33
C ASP A 220 29.16 -14.63 -36.52
N ILE A 221 29.90 -14.92 -35.43
CA ILE A 221 30.64 -13.90 -34.65
C ILE A 221 31.96 -13.43 -35.29
N LYS A 222 32.30 -13.88 -36.51
CA LYS A 222 33.57 -13.60 -37.21
C LYS A 222 34.86 -13.96 -36.44
N ARG A 223 34.81 -14.71 -35.31
CA ARG A 223 35.97 -15.41 -34.72
C ARG A 223 36.35 -16.58 -35.64
N SER A 224 36.78 -16.21 -36.84
CA SER A 224 37.45 -17.06 -37.80
C SER A 224 38.49 -17.85 -37.04
N ASP A 225 39.43 -17.23 -36.31
CA ASP A 225 40.45 -17.99 -35.57
C ASP A 225 39.95 -18.92 -34.43
N LEU A 226 38.64 -19.15 -34.23
CA LEU A 226 38.09 -20.22 -33.39
C LEU A 226 37.25 -21.26 -34.17
N VAL A 227 36.38 -20.85 -35.12
CA VAL A 227 35.92 -21.70 -36.28
C VAL A 227 37.08 -22.43 -36.94
N LYS A 228 38.19 -21.75 -36.83
CA LYS A 228 39.41 -21.83 -37.54
C LYS A 228 40.49 -21.58 -36.41
N LYS A 229 40.33 -22.13 -35.20
CA LYS A 229 41.44 -22.82 -34.47
C LYS A 229 41.24 -24.33 -34.46
N LEU A 230 40.01 -24.69 -34.79
CA LEU A 230 39.71 -25.49 -35.96
C LEU A 230 40.31 -24.92 -37.34
N ILE A 231 41.45 -24.11 -37.45
CA ILE A 231 42.18 -23.43 -38.66
C ILE A 231 42.82 -21.93 -38.67
N ASN A 232 42.23 -20.75 -39.12
CA ASN A 232 42.84 -19.34 -39.11
C ASN A 232 41.98 -17.97 -39.01
N ILE A 233 42.54 -16.72 -39.05
CA ILE A 233 42.00 -15.35 -38.55
C ILE A 233 41.13 -14.44 -39.56
N ASP A 234 40.64 -13.14 -39.46
CA ASP A 234 40.69 -11.89 -38.56
C ASP A 234 39.66 -10.67 -38.80
N SER A 235 39.61 -9.64 -37.88
CA SER A 235 39.39 -8.10 -37.84
C SER A 235 38.10 -7.16 -38.14
N GLN A 236 37.76 -6.21 -37.18
CA GLN A 236 37.23 -4.75 -37.16
C GLN A 236 35.81 -4.23 -37.68
N ALA A 237 35.22 -2.97 -37.53
CA ALA A 237 35.11 -1.71 -36.64
C ALA A 237 34.07 -0.64 -37.30
N GLU A 238 33.54 0.59 -36.92
CA GLU A 238 33.24 1.64 -35.83
C GLU A 238 32.10 2.67 -36.36
N GLY A 239 31.54 3.86 -35.89
CA GLY A 239 31.54 4.86 -34.74
C GLY A 239 30.70 6.22 -34.89
N TYR A 240 30.49 7.07 -33.82
CA TYR A 240 30.05 8.55 -33.65
C TYR A 240 28.58 9.19 -33.73
N SER A 241 28.28 10.40 -33.12
CA SER A 241 26.88 11.03 -32.93
C SER A 241 26.57 12.64 -32.87
N PRO A 242 26.00 13.40 -31.84
CA PRO A 242 24.86 14.41 -31.98
C PRO A 242 24.89 15.89 -31.33
N ALA A 243 23.79 16.74 -31.36
CA ALA A 243 23.66 18.17 -30.83
C ALA A 243 22.19 18.76 -30.44
N PRO A 244 21.98 19.93 -29.70
CA PRO A 244 20.74 20.27 -28.88
C PRO A 244 20.14 21.76 -28.77
N MET A 245 19.01 22.03 -28.01
CA MET A 245 18.55 23.28 -27.22
C MET A 245 16.97 23.47 -27.03
N LYS A 246 16.26 24.33 -26.19
CA LYS A 246 16.42 25.13 -24.88
C LYS A 246 15.28 26.19 -24.53
N GLY A 247 14.62 26.25 -23.32
CA GLY A 247 14.02 27.51 -22.67
C GLY A 247 12.57 27.54 -22.01
N MET A 248 12.26 28.40 -20.97
CA MET A 248 10.92 28.55 -20.26
C MET A 248 10.70 29.87 -19.40
N ARG A 249 9.48 30.17 -18.84
CA ARG A 249 9.10 31.32 -17.92
C ARG A 249 8.19 30.93 -16.69
N VAL A 250 7.54 31.88 -15.95
CA VAL A 250 7.02 31.76 -14.54
C VAL A 250 5.55 32.24 -14.32
N ILE A 251 4.84 31.75 -13.27
CA ILE A 251 3.39 31.94 -12.93
C ILE A 251 3.14 32.68 -11.57
N MET A 252 1.91 33.18 -11.34
CA MET A 252 1.39 33.82 -10.09
C MET A 252 0.97 32.83 -8.96
N GLY A 253 0.69 33.33 -7.75
CA GLY A 253 0.42 32.52 -6.53
C GLY A 253 -1.05 32.20 -6.19
N SER A 254 -1.26 31.14 -5.41
CA SER A 254 -2.56 30.55 -5.00
C SER A 254 -3.02 30.95 -3.58
N LYS A 255 -4.30 30.73 -3.27
CA LYS A 255 -4.87 30.79 -1.90
C LYS A 255 -5.04 29.37 -1.34
N SER A 256 -4.59 29.10 -0.11
CA SER A 256 -4.76 27.78 0.53
C SER A 256 -6.07 27.67 1.31
N PHE A 257 -6.70 26.48 1.34
CA PHE A 257 -7.91 26.20 2.10
C PHE A 257 -7.89 24.80 2.75
N ASN A 258 -8.64 24.65 3.85
CA ASN A 258 -8.96 23.35 4.46
C ASN A 258 -10.39 22.96 4.05
N PRO A 259 -10.63 21.76 3.49
CA PRO A 259 -11.98 21.27 3.21
C PRO A 259 -12.72 20.84 4.49
N GLU A 260 -14.06 20.88 4.47
CA GLU A 260 -14.89 20.00 5.29
C GLU A 260 -14.61 18.55 4.87
N VAL A 261 -14.51 17.62 5.81
CA VAL A 261 -14.24 16.20 5.52
C VAL A 261 -15.25 15.30 6.20
N LYS A 262 -15.76 14.32 5.44
CA LYS A 262 -16.65 13.27 5.92
C LYS A 262 -16.01 11.90 5.71
N LEU A 263 -16.18 11.02 6.68
CA LEU A 263 -15.72 9.63 6.65
C LEU A 263 -16.93 8.70 6.54
N GLU A 264 -17.02 7.95 5.46
CA GLU A 264 -18.11 7.00 5.18
C GLU A 264 -17.50 5.63 4.88
N SER A 265 -17.54 4.70 5.84
CA SER A 265 -17.02 3.31 5.69
C SER A 265 -15.63 3.26 5.05
N THR A 266 -14.64 3.79 5.79
CA THR A 266 -13.23 4.04 5.41
C THR A 266 -12.97 4.96 4.20
N LYS A 267 -13.99 5.38 3.43
CA LYS A 267 -13.84 6.35 2.34
C LYS A 267 -13.85 7.79 2.85
N VAL A 268 -12.95 8.61 2.33
CA VAL A 268 -12.87 10.04 2.64
C VAL A 268 -13.53 10.85 1.52
N SER A 269 -14.42 11.77 1.89
CA SER A 269 -14.93 12.79 0.96
C SER A 269 -14.67 14.20 1.50
N TYR A 270 -14.41 15.11 0.58
CA TYR A 270 -13.97 16.47 0.82
C TYR A 270 -15.00 17.44 0.22
N ARG A 271 -15.31 18.50 0.95
CA ARG A 271 -16.25 19.54 0.55
C ARG A 271 -15.69 20.92 0.84
N PHE A 272 -15.83 21.85 -0.09
CA PHE A 272 -15.40 23.24 0.11
C PHE A 272 -16.22 24.20 -0.74
N ARG A 273 -16.55 25.38 -0.21
CA ARG A 273 -17.20 26.45 -0.97
C ARG A 273 -16.20 27.54 -1.32
N CYS A 274 -15.85 27.64 -2.60
CA CYS A 274 -15.03 28.73 -3.13
C CYS A 274 -15.86 30.02 -3.12
N PRO A 275 -15.44 31.10 -2.44
CA PRO A 275 -16.23 32.31 -2.22
C PRO A 275 -16.26 33.29 -3.43
N GLY A 276 -16.06 32.79 -4.65
CA GLY A 276 -15.90 33.59 -5.87
C GLY A 276 -14.62 33.27 -6.65
N PRO A 277 -14.37 33.96 -7.78
CA PRO A 277 -13.25 33.68 -8.69
C PRO A 277 -11.87 33.66 -8.01
N GLY A 278 -11.02 32.72 -8.44
CA GLY A 278 -9.64 32.63 -7.98
C GLY A 278 -9.01 31.25 -8.09
N VAL A 279 -7.79 31.14 -7.54
CA VAL A 279 -6.98 29.92 -7.51
C VAL A 279 -6.94 29.40 -6.07
N PHE A 280 -7.55 28.25 -5.82
CA PHE A 280 -7.77 27.67 -4.49
C PHE A 280 -7.09 26.31 -4.36
N GLN A 281 -6.14 26.18 -3.42
CA GLN A 281 -5.35 24.98 -3.17
C GLN A 281 -5.80 24.27 -1.89
N CYS A 282 -6.20 23.01 -2.00
CA CYS A 282 -6.51 22.16 -0.85
C CYS A 282 -5.23 21.82 -0.09
N SER A 283 -5.21 22.09 1.22
CA SER A 283 -4.09 21.80 2.10
C SER A 283 -3.94 20.32 2.46
N TRP A 284 -4.96 19.48 2.22
CA TRP A 284 -4.97 18.04 2.58
C TRP A 284 -4.65 17.14 1.38
N THR A 285 -5.26 17.40 0.22
CA THR A 285 -5.04 16.62 -1.02
C THR A 285 -4.04 17.26 -1.97
N GLY A 286 -3.69 18.53 -1.80
CA GLY A 286 -2.79 19.27 -2.69
C GLY A 286 -3.41 19.75 -4.01
N LEU A 287 -4.64 19.33 -4.33
CA LEU A 287 -5.38 19.77 -5.53
C LEU A 287 -5.52 21.29 -5.57
N VAL A 288 -5.30 21.89 -6.75
CA VAL A 288 -5.60 23.31 -6.99
C VAL A 288 -6.74 23.44 -8.00
N PHE A 289 -7.75 24.22 -7.63
CA PHE A 289 -8.91 24.52 -8.46
C PHE A 289 -8.83 25.98 -8.90
N VAL A 290 -8.95 26.24 -10.21
CA VAL A 290 -9.13 27.59 -10.76
C VAL A 290 -10.60 27.76 -11.09
N VAL A 291 -11.26 28.70 -10.40
CA VAL A 291 -12.71 28.95 -10.52
C VAL A 291 -13.01 30.36 -11.01
N ASP A 292 -14.14 30.50 -11.71
CA ASP A 292 -14.64 31.77 -12.26
C ASP A 292 -15.76 32.42 -11.42
N GLN A 293 -16.50 31.65 -10.62
CA GLN A 293 -17.61 32.12 -9.78
C GLN A 293 -17.63 31.46 -8.38
N GLU A 294 -18.62 31.82 -7.54
CA GLU A 294 -18.86 31.12 -6.28
C GLU A 294 -19.36 29.70 -6.57
N VAL A 295 -18.75 28.69 -5.96
CA VAL A 295 -19.07 27.29 -6.24
C VAL A 295 -18.81 26.37 -5.05
N GLU A 296 -19.63 25.33 -4.91
CA GLU A 296 -19.39 24.25 -3.95
C GLU A 296 -18.73 23.06 -4.66
N LEU A 297 -17.51 22.75 -4.24
CA LEU A 297 -16.72 21.61 -4.70
C LEU A 297 -17.00 20.41 -3.80
N LEU A 298 -17.30 19.28 -4.42
CA LEU A 298 -17.41 17.96 -3.78
C LEU A 298 -16.40 17.03 -4.47
N TYR A 299 -15.52 16.38 -3.72
CA TYR A 299 -14.59 15.41 -4.32
C TYR A 299 -14.18 14.31 -3.35
N ARG A 300 -13.73 13.18 -3.90
CA ARG A 300 -13.20 12.03 -3.16
C ARG A 300 -12.16 11.29 -3.98
N THR A 301 -11.36 10.46 -3.33
CA THR A 301 -10.60 9.43 -4.03
C THR A 301 -11.54 8.33 -4.53
N VAL A 302 -11.17 7.72 -5.65
CA VAL A 302 -11.78 6.48 -6.15
C VAL A 302 -10.69 5.53 -6.61
N GLN A 303 -11.02 4.25 -6.73
CA GLN A 303 -10.09 3.21 -7.14
C GLN A 303 -9.87 3.25 -8.66
N TRP A 304 -8.62 3.10 -9.10
CA TRP A 304 -8.29 2.89 -10.51
C TRP A 304 -8.82 1.54 -11.00
N ASP A 305 -9.38 1.52 -12.20
CA ASP A 305 -9.57 0.29 -12.97
C ASP A 305 -8.23 -0.10 -13.63
N GLU A 306 -7.60 -1.15 -13.08
CA GLU A 306 -6.37 -1.73 -13.60
C GLU A 306 -6.53 -2.32 -15.01
N SER A 307 -7.69 -2.88 -15.34
CA SER A 307 -7.92 -3.46 -16.68
C SER A 307 -7.99 -2.35 -17.73
N LEU A 308 -8.63 -1.23 -17.39
CA LEU A 308 -8.68 -0.03 -18.21
C LEU A 308 -7.28 0.58 -18.40
N LEU A 309 -6.51 0.76 -17.32
CA LEU A 309 -5.12 1.25 -17.38
C LEU A 309 -4.23 0.37 -18.26
N GLN A 310 -4.31 -0.96 -18.09
CA GLN A 310 -3.53 -1.93 -18.86
C GLN A 310 -3.91 -1.90 -20.34
N SER A 311 -5.22 -1.83 -20.65
CA SER A 311 -5.70 -1.73 -22.04
C SER A 311 -5.21 -0.46 -22.75
N ALA A 312 -5.05 0.65 -22.01
CA ALA A 312 -4.54 1.93 -22.52
C ALA A 312 -3.00 2.04 -22.54
N GLY A 313 -2.25 1.02 -22.11
CA GLY A 313 -0.78 1.07 -21.99
C GLY A 313 -0.30 2.13 -20.98
N LYS A 314 -1.05 2.33 -19.89
CA LYS A 314 -0.80 3.34 -18.85
C LYS A 314 -0.54 2.68 -17.49
N MET A 315 0.13 3.43 -16.61
CA MET A 315 0.27 3.10 -15.19
C MET A 315 -0.11 4.31 -14.34
N ALA A 316 -0.71 4.08 -13.17
CA ALA A 316 -1.09 5.16 -12.24
C ALA A 316 0.14 5.95 -11.76
N ALA A 317 -0.02 7.27 -11.63
CA ALA A 317 1.00 8.22 -11.17
C ALA A 317 0.51 9.16 -10.04
N GLY A 318 -0.71 8.92 -9.57
CA GLY A 318 -1.40 9.62 -8.49
C GLY A 318 -2.72 8.93 -8.15
N PRO A 319 -3.42 9.36 -7.10
CA PRO A 319 -4.81 8.97 -6.88
C PRO A 319 -5.70 9.38 -8.05
N LEU A 320 -6.78 8.63 -8.28
CA LEU A 320 -7.89 9.03 -9.13
C LEU A 320 -8.88 9.81 -8.27
N PHE A 321 -9.19 11.05 -8.64
CA PHE A 321 -10.13 11.91 -7.90
C PHE A 321 -11.44 12.01 -8.66
N GLU A 322 -12.54 11.54 -8.06
CA GLU A 322 -13.88 11.86 -8.53
C GLU A 322 -14.23 13.26 -8.01
N ILE A 323 -14.41 14.21 -8.94
CA ILE A 323 -14.68 15.61 -8.65
C ILE A 323 -16.05 15.98 -9.23
N GLN A 324 -16.92 16.52 -8.39
CA GLN A 324 -18.26 16.96 -8.74
C GLN A 324 -18.39 18.47 -8.48
N CYS A 325 -18.93 19.18 -9.47
CA CYS A 325 -19.06 20.64 -9.49
C CYS A 325 -20.37 20.99 -10.22
N PRO A 326 -21.52 21.10 -9.50
CA PRO A 326 -22.84 21.20 -10.15
C PRO A 326 -23.03 22.43 -11.06
N GLN A 327 -22.18 23.45 -10.91
CA GLN A 327 -22.20 24.69 -11.66
C GLN A 327 -21.12 24.77 -12.77
N ASN A 328 -20.31 23.71 -12.97
CA ASN A 328 -19.18 23.66 -13.93
C ASN A 328 -18.19 24.84 -13.85
N ALA A 329 -18.08 25.51 -12.69
CA ALA A 329 -17.27 26.71 -12.47
C ALA A 329 -15.74 26.49 -12.45
N VAL A 330 -15.27 25.26 -12.69
CA VAL A 330 -13.84 24.90 -12.67
C VAL A 330 -13.40 24.63 -14.09
N HIS A 331 -12.58 25.51 -14.66
CA HIS A 331 -12.06 25.36 -16.03
C HIS A 331 -10.61 24.84 -16.07
N GLN A 332 -9.85 24.98 -14.97
CA GLN A 332 -8.48 24.47 -14.87
C GLN A 332 -8.26 23.82 -13.51
N LEU A 333 -7.60 22.65 -13.54
CA LEU A 333 -7.24 21.85 -12.37
C LEU A 333 -5.71 21.66 -12.34
N HIS A 334 -5.10 21.75 -11.16
CA HIS A 334 -3.70 21.38 -10.96
C HIS A 334 -3.62 20.11 -10.10
N LEU A 335 -3.21 19.00 -10.72
CA LEU A 335 -3.11 17.68 -10.10
C LEU A 335 -1.71 17.47 -9.47
N PRO A 336 -1.61 17.12 -8.18
CA PRO A 336 -0.32 16.94 -7.51
C PRO A 336 0.39 15.67 -7.99
N HIS A 337 1.66 15.80 -8.35
CA HIS A 337 2.52 14.71 -8.82
C HIS A 337 3.76 14.55 -7.92
N CYS A 338 4.46 13.42 -8.02
CA CYS A 338 5.59 13.07 -7.14
C CYS A 338 6.96 13.03 -7.85
N GLN A 339 6.99 13.09 -9.18
CA GLN A 339 8.19 12.94 -10.01
C GLN A 339 9.22 14.06 -9.77
N ILE A 340 10.50 13.70 -9.84
CA ILE A 340 11.65 14.61 -9.70
C ILE A 340 12.22 14.89 -11.10
N LYS A 341 12.25 16.16 -11.53
CA LYS A 341 12.67 16.54 -12.90
C LYS A 341 14.09 16.09 -13.25
N GLU A 342 15.00 16.11 -12.28
CA GLU A 342 16.39 15.63 -12.42
C GLU A 342 16.53 14.13 -12.71
N ALA A 343 15.44 13.35 -12.58
CA ALA A 343 15.41 11.90 -12.84
C ALA A 343 14.65 11.55 -14.13
N LEU A 344 14.43 12.53 -15.02
CA LEU A 344 13.76 12.37 -16.31
C LEU A 344 14.74 12.64 -17.47
N PRO A 345 14.74 11.82 -18.54
CA PRO A 345 15.37 12.19 -19.82
C PRO A 345 14.77 13.49 -20.37
N THR A 346 15.57 14.23 -21.15
CA THR A 346 15.39 15.66 -21.38
C THR A 346 14.16 16.09 -22.20
N GLU A 347 13.46 15.16 -22.87
CA GLU A 347 12.50 15.52 -23.94
C GLU A 347 11.04 15.02 -23.77
N ASP A 348 10.77 14.01 -22.92
CA ASP A 348 9.43 13.40 -22.88
C ASP A 348 8.45 13.99 -21.85
N ARG A 349 7.26 14.39 -22.34
CA ARG A 349 6.06 14.70 -21.53
C ARG A 349 5.43 13.43 -20.95
N LEU A 350 6.15 12.77 -20.04
CA LEU A 350 5.82 11.42 -19.54
C LEU A 350 4.50 11.31 -18.76
N LEU A 351 4.05 12.40 -18.13
CA LEU A 351 2.79 12.48 -17.40
C LEU A 351 1.65 12.89 -18.34
N SER A 352 0.55 12.15 -18.31
CA SER A 352 -0.72 12.52 -18.93
C SER A 352 -1.82 12.61 -17.86
N VAL A 353 -2.87 13.37 -18.13
CA VAL A 353 -4.08 13.34 -17.31
C VAL A 353 -5.08 12.39 -17.96
N VAL A 354 -5.64 11.47 -17.18
CA VAL A 354 -6.82 10.69 -17.57
C VAL A 354 -8.06 11.40 -17.05
N HIS A 355 -9.09 11.40 -17.89
CA HIS A 355 -10.44 11.88 -17.59
C HIS A 355 -11.42 10.77 -17.97
N ILE A 356 -12.14 10.21 -16.98
CA ILE A 356 -13.12 9.15 -17.16
C ILE A 356 -14.52 9.75 -16.94
N SER A 357 -15.37 9.68 -17.97
CA SER A 357 -16.76 10.15 -17.95
C SER A 357 -17.70 9.01 -18.38
N ASP A 358 -19.00 9.30 -18.50
CA ASP A 358 -19.99 8.35 -19.04
C ASP A 358 -19.69 7.95 -20.51
N ASP A 359 -18.96 8.80 -21.25
CA ASP A 359 -18.43 8.51 -22.59
C ASP A 359 -17.18 7.61 -22.58
N GLY A 360 -16.68 7.23 -21.39
CA GLY A 360 -15.51 6.38 -21.18
C GLY A 360 -14.21 7.13 -20.86
N MET A 361 -13.08 6.51 -21.19
CA MET A 361 -11.74 7.00 -20.87
C MET A 361 -11.19 7.93 -21.96
N SER A 362 -10.74 9.11 -21.56
CA SER A 362 -10.08 10.09 -22.42
C SER A 362 -8.74 10.55 -21.80
N LEU A 363 -7.82 11.02 -22.65
CA LEU A 363 -6.54 11.59 -22.25
C LEU A 363 -6.54 13.10 -22.52
N LEU A 364 -6.21 13.89 -21.50
CA LEU A 364 -6.04 15.33 -21.60
C LEU A 364 -4.54 15.69 -21.57
N GLU A 365 -4.10 16.54 -22.49
CA GLU A 365 -2.72 17.03 -22.49
C GLU A 365 -2.47 18.06 -21.37
N PRO A 366 -1.37 17.96 -20.62
CA PRO A 366 -0.92 19.01 -19.72
C PRO A 366 -0.61 20.32 -20.46
N LEU A 367 -1.13 21.43 -19.94
CA LEU A 367 -0.69 22.78 -20.30
C LEU A 367 0.75 23.01 -19.81
N GLU A 368 1.02 22.64 -18.56
CA GLU A 368 2.35 22.75 -17.94
C GLU A 368 2.57 21.61 -16.92
N ILE A 369 3.82 21.16 -16.80
CA ILE A 369 4.27 20.29 -15.71
C ILE A 369 5.26 21.10 -14.84
N THR A 370 4.75 21.59 -13.71
CA THR A 370 5.54 22.36 -12.73
C THR A 370 6.47 21.41 -11.95
N ASN A 371 7.01 21.82 -10.80
CA ASN A 371 7.83 20.92 -9.96
C ASN A 371 6.98 20.04 -9.02
N THR A 372 5.70 20.37 -8.84
CA THR A 372 4.78 19.76 -7.86
C THR A 372 3.42 19.39 -8.43
N HIS A 373 2.94 20.10 -9.46
CA HIS A 373 1.62 19.90 -10.06
C HIS A 373 1.65 19.85 -11.60
N VAL A 374 0.76 19.05 -12.16
CA VAL A 374 0.40 19.01 -13.59
C VAL A 374 -0.82 19.90 -13.79
N ILE A 375 -0.73 20.90 -14.66
CA ILE A 375 -1.78 21.88 -14.94
C ILE A 375 -2.55 21.46 -16.20
N VAL A 376 -3.88 21.38 -16.12
CA VAL A 376 -4.74 20.91 -17.22
C VAL A 376 -6.05 21.71 -17.31
N THR A 377 -6.52 21.98 -18.52
CA THR A 377 -7.90 22.47 -18.76
C THR A 377 -8.85 21.28 -18.69
N VAL A 378 -9.91 21.39 -17.89
CA VAL A 378 -10.93 20.33 -17.76
C VAL A 378 -12.16 20.69 -18.61
N PRO A 379 -12.66 19.79 -19.48
CA PRO A 379 -13.84 20.07 -20.32
C PRO A 379 -15.15 19.95 -19.53
N HIS A 380 -15.18 19.03 -18.57
CA HIS A 380 -16.11 18.93 -17.45
C HIS A 380 -15.38 18.26 -16.28
N LEU A 381 -16.02 18.14 -15.12
CA LEU A 381 -15.46 17.45 -13.96
C LEU A 381 -16.09 16.07 -13.75
N SER A 382 -15.23 15.09 -13.52
CA SER A 382 -15.57 13.67 -13.33
C SER A 382 -14.43 12.97 -12.57
N ALA A 383 -14.14 11.70 -12.84
CA ALA A 383 -12.95 11.02 -12.34
C ALA A 383 -11.69 11.44 -13.13
N LEU A 384 -10.80 12.19 -12.47
CA LEU A 384 -9.58 12.80 -13.02
C LEU A 384 -8.34 12.32 -12.26
N GLY A 385 -7.31 11.86 -12.98
CA GLY A 385 -6.12 11.26 -12.37
C GLY A 385 -4.87 11.34 -13.24
N LEU A 386 -3.70 11.16 -12.62
CA LEU A 386 -2.42 11.18 -13.34
C LEU A 386 -1.96 9.77 -13.72
N VAL A 387 -1.44 9.64 -14.94
CA VAL A 387 -0.78 8.41 -15.43
C VAL A 387 0.59 8.70 -16.06
N LEU A 388 1.43 7.68 -16.07
CA LEU A 388 2.63 7.60 -16.91
C LEU A 388 2.37 6.65 -18.09
N ALA A 389 3.13 6.84 -19.17
CA ALA A 389 3.21 5.84 -20.23
C ALA A 389 3.94 4.57 -19.73
N ALA A 390 3.34 3.39 -19.98
CA ALA A 390 3.94 2.08 -19.73
C ALA A 390 4.42 1.46 -21.05
N GLY A 391 5.14 2.25 -21.85
CA GLY A 391 5.59 1.89 -23.20
C GLY A 391 6.61 0.75 -23.23
N GLU A 392 7.05 0.41 -24.45
CA GLU A 392 7.90 -0.74 -24.78
C GLU A 392 9.02 -1.01 -23.77
N MET A 393 9.38 -2.29 -23.63
CA MET A 393 10.14 -2.90 -22.51
C MET A 393 11.20 -2.01 -21.83
N LEU A 394 11.99 -1.24 -22.60
CA LEU A 394 12.99 -0.29 -22.11
C LEU A 394 12.40 0.90 -21.31
N GLN A 395 11.30 1.52 -21.76
CA GLN A 395 10.63 2.60 -21.01
C GLN A 395 10.03 2.08 -19.71
N SER A 396 9.42 0.89 -19.76
CA SER A 396 8.94 0.20 -18.56
C SER A 396 10.08 -0.02 -17.55
N ILE A 397 11.22 -0.57 -17.98
CA ILE A 397 12.43 -0.74 -17.13
C ILE A 397 12.90 0.59 -16.53
N TRP A 398 12.88 1.69 -17.28
CA TRP A 398 13.23 3.02 -16.77
C TRP A 398 12.28 3.53 -15.68
N ASN A 399 10.97 3.22 -15.76
CA ASN A 399 10.03 3.59 -14.69
C ASN A 399 10.36 2.89 -13.36
N PHE A 400 10.83 1.64 -13.39
CA PHE A 400 11.27 0.89 -12.19
C PHE A 400 12.60 1.39 -11.59
N PHE A 401 13.27 2.40 -12.16
CA PHE A 401 14.45 3.03 -11.56
C PHE A 401 14.27 4.53 -11.25
N ARG A 402 13.06 5.06 -11.42
CA ARG A 402 12.78 6.48 -11.15
C ARG A 402 12.70 6.77 -9.66
N ALA A 403 13.41 7.81 -9.26
CA ALA A 403 13.29 8.42 -7.95
C ALA A 403 12.12 9.42 -7.93
N ILE A 404 11.24 9.27 -6.96
CA ILE A 404 10.12 10.18 -6.69
C ILE A 404 10.29 10.86 -5.33
N ARG A 405 9.59 11.98 -5.14
CA ARG A 405 9.28 12.53 -3.82
C ARG A 405 8.37 11.53 -3.11
N GLY A 406 8.89 10.98 -2.01
CA GLY A 406 8.15 10.12 -1.10
C GLY A 406 7.80 10.86 0.18
N GLN A 407 6.93 10.25 0.97
CA GLN A 407 6.62 10.65 2.33
C GLN A 407 6.69 9.43 3.25
N LEU A 408 7.15 9.66 4.48
CA LEU A 408 7.16 8.71 5.57
C LEU A 408 6.09 9.10 6.60
N LEU A 409 5.02 8.30 6.70
CA LEU A 409 3.94 8.51 7.67
C LEU A 409 4.06 7.54 8.85
N LEU A 410 3.65 8.01 10.03
CA LEU A 410 3.83 7.33 11.31
C LEU A 410 2.50 7.26 12.06
N PHE A 411 2.07 6.05 12.41
CA PHE A 411 0.84 5.80 13.16
C PHE A 411 1.13 4.90 14.37
N LEU A 412 0.82 5.38 15.58
CA LEU A 412 1.06 4.64 16.83
C LEU A 412 -0.25 3.99 17.30
N ARG A 413 -0.40 2.68 17.07
CA ARG A 413 -1.50 1.88 17.65
C ARG A 413 -1.13 1.33 19.01
N SER A 414 -2.11 1.28 19.90
CA SER A 414 -1.97 0.71 21.25
C SER A 414 -2.73 -0.60 21.33
N LEU A 415 -2.06 -1.68 21.73
CA LEU A 415 -2.66 -2.99 21.91
C LEU A 415 -3.26 -3.09 23.34
N ASP A 416 -3.52 -4.31 23.80
CA ASP A 416 -3.88 -4.56 25.19
C ASP A 416 -2.64 -4.69 26.09
N GLY A 417 -2.79 -4.27 27.34
CA GLY A 417 -1.66 -4.00 28.23
C GLY A 417 -0.86 -2.76 27.82
N ASP A 418 0.47 -2.84 27.96
CA ASP A 418 1.41 -1.76 27.66
C ASP A 418 2.03 -1.84 26.24
N ASN A 419 1.68 -2.86 25.45
CA ASN A 419 2.23 -3.05 24.11
C ASN A 419 1.74 -1.96 23.15
N ARG A 420 2.67 -1.37 22.39
CA ARG A 420 2.39 -0.41 21.32
C ARG A 420 3.15 -0.83 20.05
N ILE A 421 2.54 -0.63 18.88
CA ILE A 421 3.21 -0.78 17.59
C ILE A 421 3.20 0.57 16.89
N LEU A 422 4.36 0.99 16.41
CA LEU A 422 4.51 2.13 15.51
C LEU A 422 4.55 1.61 14.07
N ASP A 423 3.47 1.84 13.35
CA ASP A 423 3.32 1.52 11.94
C ASP A 423 3.96 2.62 11.09
N VAL A 424 4.87 2.23 10.19
CA VAL A 424 5.70 3.13 9.37
C VAL A 424 5.41 2.90 7.89
N PHE A 425 4.94 3.93 7.21
CA PHE A 425 4.49 3.87 5.82
C PHE A 425 5.43 4.66 4.91
N LEU A 426 6.01 4.02 3.89
CA LEU A 426 6.67 4.68 2.77
C LEU A 426 5.67 4.77 1.60
N LEU A 427 5.33 5.98 1.18
CA LEU A 427 4.33 6.26 0.14
C LEU A 427 4.79 7.37 -0.82
N PRO A 428 4.22 7.47 -2.05
CA PRO A 428 4.38 8.65 -2.90
C PRO A 428 3.91 9.94 -2.20
N SER A 429 4.58 11.07 -2.42
CA SER A 429 4.23 12.35 -1.75
C SER A 429 2.91 12.99 -2.23
N ASN A 430 2.19 12.36 -3.15
CA ASN A 430 0.87 12.80 -3.65
C ASN A 430 -0.29 11.91 -3.18
N ILE A 431 -0.05 11.01 -2.20
CA ILE A 431 -1.11 10.40 -1.41
C ILE A 431 -1.57 11.40 -0.32
N PRO A 432 -2.86 11.76 -0.22
CA PRO A 432 -3.35 12.58 0.89
C PRO A 432 -3.26 11.82 2.22
N VAL A 433 -2.71 12.45 3.25
CA VAL A 433 -2.52 11.83 4.59
C VAL A 433 -3.85 11.37 5.19
N SER A 434 -4.95 12.06 4.87
CA SER A 434 -6.32 11.72 5.27
C SER A 434 -6.80 10.36 4.76
N GLU A 435 -6.43 9.95 3.54
CA GLU A 435 -6.77 8.61 3.00
C GLU A 435 -6.14 7.49 3.83
N VAL A 436 -4.88 7.69 4.22
CA VAL A 436 -4.13 6.73 5.03
C VAL A 436 -4.69 6.71 6.46
N ALA A 437 -4.91 7.89 7.05
CA ALA A 437 -5.42 8.02 8.40
C ALA A 437 -6.83 7.43 8.59
N ALA A 438 -7.70 7.54 7.57
CA ALA A 438 -9.03 6.93 7.57
C ALA A 438 -9.01 5.39 7.74
N GLN A 439 -7.90 4.73 7.39
CA GLN A 439 -7.72 3.28 7.53
C GLN A 439 -7.00 2.89 8.85
N GLN A 440 -6.54 3.88 9.64
CA GLN A 440 -5.80 3.69 10.91
C GLN A 440 -6.58 4.25 12.12
N VAL A 441 -7.90 4.01 12.18
CA VAL A 441 -8.86 4.63 13.13
C VAL A 441 -8.46 4.52 14.62
N ASP A 442 -7.81 3.41 15.01
CA ASP A 442 -7.32 3.11 16.36
C ASP A 442 -5.93 3.69 16.68
N ALA A 443 -5.23 4.26 15.69
CA ALA A 443 -3.84 4.68 15.79
C ALA A 443 -3.68 6.21 15.82
N VAL A 444 -2.71 6.69 16.59
CA VAL A 444 -2.39 8.13 16.67
C VAL A 444 -1.40 8.50 15.57
N TYR A 445 -1.81 9.34 14.62
CA TYR A 445 -0.91 9.93 13.62
C TYR A 445 0.13 10.85 14.28
N ILE A 446 1.42 10.56 14.07
CA ILE A 446 2.53 11.38 14.57
C ILE A 446 3.00 12.32 13.46
N LYS A 447 2.54 13.58 13.52
CA LYS A 447 2.92 14.62 12.56
C LYS A 447 4.39 15.02 12.72
N ILE A 448 5.22 14.69 11.73
CA ILE A 448 6.65 15.01 11.67
C ILE A 448 7.04 15.43 10.24
N SER A 449 8.26 15.96 10.04
CA SER A 449 8.85 16.13 8.70
C SER A 449 9.01 14.76 8.02
N SER A 450 8.12 14.48 7.06
CA SER A 450 7.94 13.18 6.41
C SER A 450 8.67 13.04 5.07
N ASP A 451 9.08 14.14 4.43
CA ASP A 451 9.61 14.15 3.06
C ASP A 451 10.89 13.31 2.90
N CYS A 452 10.92 12.48 1.85
CA CYS A 452 12.07 11.65 1.49
C CYS A 452 12.18 11.43 -0.02
N LYS A 453 13.25 10.78 -0.49
CA LYS A 453 13.45 10.39 -1.90
C LYS A 453 13.40 8.87 -2.00
N LEU A 454 12.37 8.35 -2.68
CA LEU A 454 12.12 6.92 -2.82
C LEU A 454 12.30 6.49 -4.27
N ILE A 455 12.88 5.31 -4.49
CA ILE A 455 13.08 4.70 -5.81
C ILE A 455 12.18 3.48 -5.90
N ILE A 456 11.36 3.41 -6.95
CA ILE A 456 10.46 2.28 -7.23
C ILE A 456 11.30 1.00 -7.41
N GLY A 457 10.77 -0.18 -7.06
CA GLY A 457 11.47 -1.46 -7.28
C GLY A 457 12.81 -1.58 -6.56
N LYS A 458 12.98 -0.83 -5.45
CA LYS A 458 14.18 -0.90 -4.60
C LYS A 458 13.81 -1.23 -3.16
N ASN A 459 14.64 -2.05 -2.54
CA ASN A 459 14.54 -2.41 -1.14
C ASN A 459 14.97 -1.26 -0.22
N TYR A 460 14.19 -1.06 0.83
CA TYR A 460 14.46 -0.15 1.95
C TYR A 460 14.51 -0.94 3.25
N SER A 461 15.14 -0.38 4.28
CA SER A 461 15.27 -0.99 5.60
C SER A 461 15.15 0.06 6.70
N LEU A 462 14.30 -0.21 7.70
CA LEU A 462 14.11 0.65 8.86
C LEU A 462 15.02 0.20 10.00
N HIS A 463 15.76 1.14 10.58
CA HIS A 463 16.64 0.94 11.72
C HIS A 463 16.17 1.81 12.90
N CYS A 464 16.45 1.32 14.10
CA CYS A 464 16.30 2.05 15.35
C CYS A 464 17.53 1.80 16.23
N ASP A 465 18.01 2.82 16.92
CA ASP A 465 19.19 2.72 17.79
C ASP A 465 18.91 1.94 19.09
N THR A 466 17.63 1.68 19.40
CA THR A 466 17.21 0.91 20.57
C THR A 466 17.09 -0.58 20.26
N ILE A 467 18.13 -1.34 20.63
CA ILE A 467 18.32 -2.76 20.32
C ILE A 467 17.15 -3.67 20.76
N THR A 468 16.33 -3.25 21.74
CA THR A 468 15.21 -4.04 22.26
C THR A 468 13.95 -4.04 21.38
N PHE A 469 13.85 -3.16 20.37
CA PHE A 469 12.66 -3.11 19.52
C PHE A 469 12.73 -4.07 18.35
N HIS A 470 11.70 -4.90 18.19
CA HIS A 470 11.56 -5.76 17.03
C HIS A 470 11.00 -4.94 15.86
N ILE A 471 11.66 -5.01 14.70
CA ILE A 471 11.22 -4.37 13.45
C ILE A 471 10.97 -5.47 12.42
N GLN A 472 9.79 -5.44 11.80
CA GLN A 472 9.46 -6.30 10.66
C GLN A 472 8.84 -5.52 9.50
N PRO A 473 9.03 -5.95 8.24
CA PRO A 473 10.09 -6.86 7.81
C PRO A 473 11.49 -6.23 7.99
N LYS A 474 12.56 -7.02 7.88
CA LYS A 474 13.94 -6.49 7.92
C LYS A 474 14.25 -5.57 6.74
N SER A 475 13.59 -5.81 5.61
CA SER A 475 13.62 -4.97 4.42
C SER A 475 12.31 -5.13 3.65
N ALA A 476 11.89 -4.08 2.95
CA ALA A 476 10.70 -4.06 2.10
C ALA A 476 10.99 -3.32 0.80
N GLU A 477 10.44 -3.83 -0.31
CA GLU A 477 10.53 -3.18 -1.61
C GLU A 477 9.52 -2.04 -1.71
N PHE A 478 9.94 -0.88 -2.25
CA PHE A 478 9.06 0.27 -2.42
C PHE A 478 8.30 0.23 -3.76
N TRP A 479 6.98 0.32 -3.66
CA TRP A 479 6.03 0.31 -4.76
C TRP A 479 5.06 1.50 -4.68
N SER A 480 4.72 2.07 -5.84
CA SER A 480 3.91 3.29 -5.96
C SER A 480 2.42 3.00 -5.80
N ASN A 481 2.01 2.72 -4.57
CA ASN A 481 0.64 2.38 -4.22
C ASN A 481 -0.26 3.62 -4.09
N TYR A 482 -1.30 3.69 -4.91
CA TYR A 482 -2.33 4.73 -4.92
C TYR A 482 -3.67 4.27 -4.32
N GLY A 483 -3.69 3.12 -3.63
CA GLY A 483 -4.88 2.53 -3.00
C GLY A 483 -5.36 1.25 -3.71
N PRO A 484 -6.51 0.67 -3.28
CA PRO A 484 -7.38 1.18 -2.22
C PRO A 484 -6.85 0.90 -0.80
N ASN A 485 -5.97 -0.09 -0.61
CA ASN A 485 -5.44 -0.45 0.71
C ASN A 485 -4.09 0.24 1.00
N TYR A 486 -3.97 0.90 2.16
CA TYR A 486 -2.70 1.41 2.67
C TYR A 486 -2.19 0.54 3.84
N PHE A 487 -1.22 -0.32 3.54
CA PHE A 487 -0.51 -1.13 4.55
C PHE A 487 0.80 -0.47 4.97
N ALA A 488 1.17 -0.66 6.24
CA ALA A 488 2.48 -0.27 6.76
C ALA A 488 3.60 -0.97 5.97
N THR A 489 4.69 -0.24 5.72
CA THR A 489 5.91 -0.77 5.11
C THR A 489 6.77 -1.47 6.15
N PHE A 490 6.78 -0.95 7.38
CA PHE A 490 7.43 -1.56 8.55
C PHE A 490 6.55 -1.41 9.80
N GLU A 491 6.68 -2.34 10.73
CA GLU A 491 6.04 -2.36 12.04
C GLU A 491 7.14 -2.39 13.11
N VAL A 492 7.17 -1.41 14.02
CA VAL A 492 8.12 -1.35 15.14
C VAL A 492 7.40 -1.68 16.45
N PHE A 493 7.75 -2.80 17.06
CA PHE A 493 7.14 -3.30 18.29
C PHE A 493 7.82 -2.69 19.52
N LEU A 494 7.14 -1.74 20.16
CA LEU A 494 7.61 -1.00 21.33
C LEU A 494 7.28 -1.77 22.62
N ARG A 495 7.82 -2.99 22.74
CA ARG A 495 7.57 -3.91 23.87
C ARG A 495 8.38 -3.49 25.10
N THR A 496 7.76 -3.60 26.27
CA THR A 496 8.33 -3.44 27.63
C THR A 496 8.89 -2.06 27.99
N ALA A 497 9.56 -1.36 27.08
CA ALA A 497 10.00 0.02 27.30
C ALA A 497 8.87 1.01 27.01
N LYS A 498 8.81 2.10 27.79
CA LYS A 498 7.95 3.27 27.53
C LYS A 498 8.80 4.46 27.11
N PRO A 499 9.46 4.43 25.93
CA PRO A 499 10.20 5.58 25.42
C PRO A 499 9.26 6.76 25.19
N GLU A 500 9.71 7.95 25.56
CA GLU A 500 9.10 9.23 25.21
C GLU A 500 9.44 9.65 23.77
N GLN A 501 10.58 9.17 23.25
CA GLN A 501 11.02 9.37 21.88
C GLN A 501 11.81 8.17 21.36
N VAL A 502 11.80 7.96 20.05
CA VAL A 502 12.56 6.91 19.36
C VAL A 502 13.33 7.48 18.17
N ALA A 503 14.61 7.16 18.06
CA ALA A 503 15.40 7.47 16.87
C ALA A 503 15.08 6.44 15.77
N LEU A 504 14.66 6.91 14.60
CA LEU A 504 14.36 6.08 13.44
C LEU A 504 15.15 6.54 12.21
N THR A 505 15.72 5.58 11.49
CA THR A 505 16.56 5.80 10.31
C THR A 505 16.15 4.85 9.19
N VAL A 506 15.69 5.38 8.05
CA VAL A 506 15.41 4.59 6.84
C VAL A 506 16.63 4.63 5.93
N LYS A 507 17.08 3.43 5.53
CA LYS A 507 18.21 3.21 4.62
C LYS A 507 17.75 2.54 3.33
N ASP A 508 18.31 2.94 2.20
CA ASP A 508 18.04 2.35 0.89
C ASP A 508 18.83 1.06 0.63
N HIS A 509 18.68 0.52 -0.58
CA HIS A 509 19.36 -0.69 -1.05
C HIS A 509 20.91 -0.62 -1.06
N VAL A 510 21.51 0.58 -1.05
CA VAL A 510 22.97 0.76 -0.90
C VAL A 510 23.35 1.17 0.53
N LYS A 511 22.43 1.00 1.48
CA LYS A 511 22.53 1.37 2.92
C LYS A 511 22.72 2.86 3.16
N LYS A 512 22.44 3.72 2.18
CA LYS A 512 22.47 5.17 2.34
C LYS A 512 21.22 5.62 3.11
N GLU A 513 21.42 6.53 4.04
CA GLU A 513 20.35 7.12 4.84
C GLU A 513 19.54 8.11 3.97
N VAL A 514 18.23 7.85 3.84
CA VAL A 514 17.30 8.66 3.04
C VAL A 514 16.34 9.48 3.90
N TRP A 515 16.17 9.10 5.17
CA TRP A 515 15.42 9.82 6.18
C TRP A 515 15.87 9.38 7.58
N GLN A 516 16.04 10.33 8.49
CA GLN A 516 16.37 10.08 9.90
C GLN A 516 15.74 11.17 10.77
N ARG A 517 15.04 10.78 11.85
CA ARG A 517 14.48 11.71 12.86
C ARG A 517 14.41 11.07 14.24
N PHE A 518 14.42 11.91 15.27
CA PHE A 518 13.84 11.57 16.57
C PHE A 518 12.31 11.75 16.48
N VAL A 519 11.57 10.71 16.81
CA VAL A 519 10.11 10.66 16.77
C VAL A 519 9.58 10.71 18.20
N PRO A 520 8.84 11.76 18.61
CA PRO A 520 8.17 11.78 19.90
C PRO A 520 7.01 10.78 19.92
N LEU A 521 6.87 10.01 20.99
CA LEU A 521 5.88 8.94 21.14
C LEU A 521 4.84 9.35 22.19
N PRO A 522 3.58 9.62 21.79
CA PRO A 522 2.50 9.92 22.72
C PRO A 522 2.41 8.90 23.88
N ALA A 523 2.23 9.43 25.10
CA ALA A 523 2.06 8.61 26.30
C ALA A 523 0.85 7.66 26.14
N PRO A 524 0.90 6.43 26.70
CA PRO A 524 -0.23 5.52 26.66
C PRO A 524 -1.50 6.19 27.22
N LYS A 525 -2.59 6.19 26.45
CA LYS A 525 -3.90 6.58 26.96
C LYS A 525 -4.28 5.61 28.07
N VAL A 526 -4.42 6.10 29.31
CA VAL A 526 -4.82 5.25 30.44
C VAL A 526 -6.21 4.68 30.18
N LYS A 527 -6.27 3.38 29.85
CA LYS A 527 -7.51 2.59 29.79
C LYS A 527 -8.07 2.50 31.22
N ILE A 528 -8.86 3.49 31.64
CA ILE A 528 -9.69 3.39 32.85
C ILE A 528 -10.60 2.17 32.65
N PRO A 529 -10.61 1.15 33.54
CA PRO A 529 -11.37 -0.07 33.31
C PRO A 529 -12.87 0.21 33.20
N VAL A 530 -13.42 -0.01 32.01
CA VAL A 530 -14.86 -0.12 31.80
C VAL A 530 -15.22 -1.60 31.98
N PRO A 531 -16.19 -1.96 32.84
CA PRO A 531 -16.62 -3.35 32.99
C PRO A 531 -17.05 -3.95 31.66
N ALA A 532 -16.62 -5.18 31.39
CA ALA A 532 -16.82 -5.84 30.10
C ALA A 532 -18.17 -6.58 30.02
N ASP A 533 -19.27 -5.84 29.96
CA ASP A 533 -20.52 -6.28 29.29
C ASP A 533 -21.47 -5.10 29.01
N ASP A 534 -21.29 -4.39 27.88
CA ASP A 534 -22.36 -3.60 27.26
C ASP A 534 -21.98 -3.16 25.83
N SER A 535 -22.71 -3.66 24.83
CA SER A 535 -22.50 -3.38 23.41
C SER A 535 -23.09 -2.05 22.90
N ARG A 536 -23.79 -1.28 23.75
CA ARG A 536 -24.38 0.02 23.39
C ARG A 536 -23.34 1.12 23.18
N SER A 537 -23.61 2.02 22.23
CA SER A 537 -22.77 3.16 21.91
C SER A 537 -22.75 4.22 23.03
N PRO A 538 -21.73 5.09 23.09
CA PRO A 538 -21.70 6.22 24.03
C PRO A 538 -22.87 7.20 23.88
N MET A 539 -23.51 7.22 22.71
CA MET A 539 -24.63 8.10 22.38
C MET A 539 -25.95 7.56 22.96
N GLU A 540 -26.21 6.26 22.77
CA GLU A 540 -27.35 5.55 23.36
C GLU A 540 -27.26 5.57 24.89
N LYS A 541 -26.11 5.23 25.47
CA LYS A 541 -25.89 5.24 26.94
C LYS A 541 -26.16 6.60 27.56
N LEU A 542 -25.70 7.68 26.95
CA LEU A 542 -25.94 9.04 27.45
C LEU A 542 -27.41 9.48 27.31
N PHE A 543 -28.14 8.96 26.32
CA PHE A 543 -29.55 9.27 26.12
C PHE A 543 -30.47 8.44 27.03
N ASP A 544 -30.19 7.14 27.20
CA ASP A 544 -30.86 6.23 28.16
C ASP A 544 -30.79 6.79 29.60
N THR A 545 -29.63 7.33 29.98
CA THR A 545 -29.35 7.87 31.34
C THR A 545 -29.74 9.33 31.53
N ARG A 546 -30.17 10.02 30.45
CA ARG A 546 -30.63 11.43 30.48
C ARG A 546 -31.63 11.76 31.60
N PRO A 547 -32.69 10.96 31.89
CA PRO A 547 -33.60 11.28 32.99
C PRO A 547 -32.90 11.25 34.36
N GLU A 548 -32.12 10.21 34.65
CA GLU A 548 -31.40 10.07 35.92
C GLU A 548 -30.29 11.12 36.09
N PHE A 549 -29.59 11.46 35.01
CA PHE A 549 -28.61 12.56 35.01
C PHE A 549 -29.29 13.90 35.36
N VAL A 550 -30.43 14.19 34.75
CA VAL A 550 -31.21 15.41 35.00
C VAL A 550 -31.79 15.44 36.42
N GLU A 551 -32.18 14.29 36.97
CA GLU A 551 -32.63 14.20 38.36
C GLU A 551 -31.46 14.41 39.35
N ARG A 552 -30.33 13.73 39.14
CA ARG A 552 -29.29 13.55 40.18
C ARG A 552 -28.08 14.48 40.08
N ALA A 553 -27.76 15.05 38.92
CA ALA A 553 -26.58 15.91 38.76
C ALA A 553 -26.66 17.16 39.66
N SER A 554 -25.59 17.44 40.41
CA SER A 554 -25.55 18.67 41.21
C SER A 554 -25.29 19.90 40.34
N GLU A 555 -25.63 21.08 40.87
CA GLU A 555 -25.32 22.35 40.22
C GLU A 555 -23.79 22.55 40.07
N ASP A 556 -22.97 21.99 40.96
CA ASP A 556 -21.51 22.07 40.84
C ASP A 556 -20.99 21.16 39.71
N ASP A 557 -21.46 19.91 39.65
CA ASP A 557 -21.09 18.97 38.57
C ASP A 557 -21.39 19.56 37.20
N LEU A 558 -22.58 20.12 37.01
CA LEU A 558 -22.99 20.74 35.75
C LEU A 558 -22.09 21.93 35.38
N ASN A 559 -21.63 22.71 36.35
CA ASN A 559 -20.73 23.84 36.08
C ASN A 559 -19.28 23.38 35.82
N GLN A 560 -18.77 22.37 36.54
CA GLN A 560 -17.46 21.74 36.25
C GLN A 560 -17.43 21.03 34.89
N LEU A 561 -18.52 20.33 34.55
CA LEU A 561 -18.71 19.70 33.24
C LEU A 561 -18.65 20.73 32.13
N LEU A 562 -19.41 21.84 32.24
CA LEU A 562 -19.40 22.95 31.28
C LEU A 562 -17.99 23.49 31.01
N ASP A 563 -17.17 23.68 32.05
CA ASP A 563 -15.79 24.13 31.89
C ASP A 563 -14.91 23.10 31.20
N LYS A 564 -15.06 21.80 31.51
CA LYS A 564 -14.29 20.73 30.83
C LYS A 564 -14.69 20.58 29.37
N ILE A 565 -15.98 20.51 29.05
CA ILE A 565 -16.44 20.32 27.66
C ILE A 565 -16.18 21.57 26.79
N TYR A 566 -16.20 22.78 27.38
CA TYR A 566 -15.73 24.00 26.70
C TYR A 566 -14.21 23.95 26.46
N LYS A 567 -13.40 23.58 27.46
CA LYS A 567 -11.94 23.46 27.34
C LYS A 567 -11.51 22.38 26.34
N CYS A 568 -12.30 21.32 26.19
CA CYS A 568 -12.12 20.29 25.17
C CYS A 568 -12.64 20.69 23.77
N GLY A 569 -13.23 21.87 23.61
CA GLY A 569 -13.75 22.36 22.32
C GLY A 569 -15.07 21.72 21.86
N ILE A 570 -15.74 20.95 22.73
CA ILE A 570 -16.99 20.24 22.41
C ILE A 570 -18.14 21.25 22.27
N ILE A 571 -18.20 22.26 23.14
CA ILE A 571 -19.16 23.37 23.04
C ILE A 571 -18.46 24.68 22.72
N THR A 572 -19.14 25.55 21.99
CA THR A 572 -18.70 26.92 21.71
C THR A 572 -18.90 27.83 22.92
N ARG A 573 -18.26 29.01 22.90
CA ARG A 573 -18.47 30.04 23.94
C ARG A 573 -19.93 30.49 24.03
N ALA A 574 -20.64 30.56 22.90
CA ALA A 574 -22.05 30.95 22.87
C ALA A 574 -22.95 29.90 23.54
N GLU A 575 -22.74 28.62 23.25
CA GLU A 575 -23.45 27.50 23.88
C GLU A 575 -23.15 27.44 25.39
N MET A 576 -21.88 27.62 25.78
CA MET A 576 -21.47 27.67 27.19
C MET A 576 -22.16 28.82 27.95
N SER A 577 -22.18 30.04 27.39
CA SER A 577 -22.87 31.18 27.99
C SER A 577 -24.38 30.97 28.06
N SER A 578 -24.98 30.33 27.06
CA SER A 578 -26.42 29.99 27.01
C SER A 578 -26.81 28.92 28.04
N LEU A 579 -25.95 27.92 28.28
CA LEU A 579 -26.18 26.90 29.30
C LEU A 579 -25.99 27.43 30.72
N ARG A 580 -25.03 28.33 30.96
CA ARG A 580 -24.76 28.88 32.30
C ARG A 580 -25.89 29.71 32.88
N THR A 581 -26.75 30.32 32.07
CA THR A 581 -27.91 31.13 32.54
C THR A 581 -29.16 30.31 32.86
N LYS A 582 -29.16 29.00 32.58
CA LYS A 582 -30.31 28.11 32.80
C LYS A 582 -30.31 27.53 34.22
N LYS A 583 -31.50 27.19 34.72
CA LYS A 583 -31.67 26.45 35.99
C LYS A 583 -31.09 25.05 35.85
N ARG A 584 -30.61 24.46 36.96
CA ARG A 584 -30.01 23.11 37.04
C ARG A 584 -30.60 22.08 36.07
N ASP A 585 -31.90 21.80 36.18
CA ASP A 585 -32.60 20.75 35.42
C ASP A 585 -32.67 21.05 33.91
N ASP A 586 -32.87 22.32 33.56
CA ASP A 586 -32.92 22.80 32.17
C ASP A 586 -31.51 22.82 31.56
N LYS A 587 -30.51 23.23 32.35
CA LYS A 587 -29.08 23.16 32.04
C LYS A 587 -28.63 21.71 31.79
N ALA A 588 -29.08 20.76 32.62
CA ALA A 588 -28.76 19.34 32.46
C ALA A 588 -29.38 18.74 31.19
N ARG A 589 -30.67 19.00 30.94
CA ARG A 589 -31.37 18.55 29.71
C ARG A 589 -30.70 19.12 28.46
N ASP A 590 -30.57 20.44 28.40
CA ASP A 590 -30.05 21.12 27.21
C ASP A 590 -28.55 20.85 26.98
N MET A 591 -27.79 20.52 28.02
CA MET A 591 -26.40 20.07 27.88
C MET A 591 -26.33 18.73 27.16
N ILE A 592 -27.11 17.73 27.59
CA ILE A 592 -27.17 16.43 26.89
C ILE A 592 -27.69 16.63 25.46
N ASP A 593 -28.74 17.43 25.25
CA ASP A 593 -29.33 17.59 23.91
C ASP A 593 -28.38 18.28 22.92
N ILE A 594 -27.67 19.33 23.34
CA ILE A 594 -26.64 20.00 22.52
C ILE A 594 -25.48 19.06 22.19
N ILE A 595 -25.10 18.19 23.13
CA ILE A 595 -23.99 17.25 22.95
C ILE A 595 -24.40 16.06 22.07
N HIS A 596 -25.63 15.57 22.21
CA HIS A 596 -26.23 14.57 21.34
C HIS A 596 -26.33 15.08 19.88
N MET A 597 -26.75 16.33 19.66
CA MET A 597 -26.74 16.94 18.32
C MET A 597 -25.34 17.06 17.69
N LYS A 598 -24.26 17.02 18.49
CA LYS A 598 -22.86 17.03 18.01
C LYS A 598 -22.28 15.64 17.76
N GLY A 599 -23.03 14.57 18.03
CA GLY A 599 -22.68 13.20 17.68
C GLY A 599 -21.83 12.44 18.70
N ILE A 600 -21.36 11.26 18.28
CA ILE A 600 -20.80 10.21 19.17
C ILE A 600 -19.52 10.68 19.88
N ASP A 601 -18.64 11.44 19.22
CA ASP A 601 -17.41 11.97 19.83
C ASP A 601 -17.70 12.98 20.94
N ALA A 602 -18.73 13.83 20.75
CA ALA A 602 -19.16 14.78 21.76
C ALA A 602 -19.79 14.07 22.98
N CYS A 603 -20.62 13.05 22.74
CA CYS A 603 -21.20 12.21 23.80
C CYS A 603 -20.09 11.48 24.60
N SER A 604 -19.12 10.89 23.90
CA SER A 604 -17.94 10.26 24.50
C SER A 604 -17.11 11.26 25.31
N GLY A 605 -16.94 12.48 24.80
CA GLY A 605 -16.25 13.57 25.50
C GLY A 605 -16.96 14.01 26.79
N LEU A 606 -18.30 14.05 26.82
CA LEU A 606 -19.04 14.32 28.05
C LEU A 606 -18.89 13.18 29.07
N ILE A 607 -19.02 11.92 28.64
CA ILE A 607 -18.84 10.76 29.53
C ILE A 607 -17.43 10.77 30.15
N VAL A 608 -16.39 11.06 29.34
CA VAL A 608 -15.02 11.22 29.84
C VAL A 608 -14.88 12.42 30.79
N ALA A 609 -15.59 13.53 30.55
CA ALA A 609 -15.61 14.66 31.47
C ALA A 609 -16.29 14.31 32.80
N LEU A 610 -17.44 13.60 32.77
CA LEU A 610 -18.22 13.16 33.92
C LEU A 610 -17.40 12.23 34.82
N ARG A 611 -16.79 11.19 34.25
CA ARG A 611 -15.85 10.28 34.94
C ARG A 611 -14.66 10.98 35.61
N GLN A 612 -14.35 12.22 35.25
CA GLN A 612 -13.31 13.04 35.87
C GLN A 612 -13.86 14.12 36.83
N VAL A 613 -15.16 14.41 36.82
CA VAL A 613 -15.81 15.35 37.74
C VAL A 613 -16.31 14.56 38.94
N ASP A 614 -17.19 13.58 38.71
CA ASP A 614 -17.62 12.61 39.71
C ASP A 614 -17.57 11.17 39.14
N PRO A 615 -16.53 10.39 39.53
CA PRO A 615 -16.42 8.98 39.16
C PRO A 615 -17.48 8.07 39.79
N LEU A 616 -18.07 8.44 40.93
CA LEU A 616 -19.14 7.68 41.59
C LEU A 616 -20.45 7.89 40.85
N PHE A 617 -20.83 9.15 40.57
CA PHE A 617 -22.04 9.48 39.83
C PHE A 617 -22.01 8.89 38.40
N SER A 618 -20.87 8.96 37.69
CA SER A 618 -20.74 8.28 36.39
C SER A 618 -20.99 6.78 36.48
N ARG A 619 -20.42 6.12 37.50
CA ARG A 619 -20.63 4.68 37.75
C ARG A 619 -22.07 4.36 38.14
N GLU A 620 -22.73 5.23 38.88
CA GLU A 620 -24.13 5.09 39.28
C GLU A 620 -25.13 5.27 38.13
N LEU A 621 -24.73 5.95 37.05
CA LEU A 621 -25.44 6.00 35.77
C LEU A 621 -25.00 4.91 34.78
N GLY A 622 -23.98 4.10 35.10
CA GLY A 622 -23.40 3.11 34.18
C GLY A 622 -22.59 3.70 33.02
N LEU A 623 -22.11 4.95 33.14
CA LEU A 623 -21.46 5.73 32.08
C LEU A 623 -19.93 5.60 32.04
#